data_AF-A0A8J7DQ69-F1
#
_entry.id   AF-A0A8J7DQ69-F1
#
_cell.length_a   1.000
_cell.length_b   1.000
_cell.length_c   1.000
_cell.angle_alpha   90.00
_cell.angle_beta   90.00
_cell.angle_gamma   90.00
#
_symmetry.space_group_name_H-M   'P 1'
#
loop_
_entity.id
_entity.type
_entity.pdbx_description
1 polymer ?
#
loop_
_entity_poly.entity_id
_entity_poly.type
_entity_poly.pdbx_seq_one_letter_code
_entity_poly.pdbx_strand_id
1 'polypeptide(L)'
;MPPAKKATSTVYQLKITLSGARPPIWRRVQVASDITLGKLHKIIQRAMGWYECHMHEFDIFGEAYGEPMPEYDLDIRSERNVRLNQVVTGEKFKFSYIYDMGDGWDHKILVEKVLPADPEVRYPICIKGKRACPPEDCGGIWGYAEFLEAIQTPDHPEHESMLEWVDGEFDPEHFDLEETNQQLKGIR
;
A
#
# COMPACT_ATOMS: atom_id res chain seq x y z
N MET A 1 21.64 26.06 28.90
CA MET A 1 20.48 25.73 28.05
C MET A 1 19.88 24.44 28.57
N PRO A 2 18.56 24.35 28.82
CA PRO A 2 17.95 23.06 29.11
C PRO A 2 18.03 22.16 27.86
N PRO A 3 18.16 20.84 28.01
CA PRO A 3 18.16 19.93 26.87
C PRO A 3 16.81 20.03 26.16
N ALA A 4 16.82 20.12 24.84
CA ALA A 4 15.62 20.03 24.02
C ALA A 4 14.89 18.71 24.35
N LYS A 5 13.62 18.78 24.72
CA LYS A 5 12.76 17.60 24.88
C LYS A 5 12.83 16.81 23.57
N LYS A 6 13.36 15.58 23.58
CA LYS A 6 13.18 14.64 22.46
C LYS A 6 11.67 14.53 22.25
N ALA A 7 11.17 14.99 21.09
CA ALA A 7 9.80 14.75 20.72
C ALA A 7 9.59 13.23 20.76
N THR A 8 8.64 12.76 21.56
CA THR A 8 8.19 11.37 21.54
C THR A 8 7.61 11.15 20.15
N SER A 9 8.37 10.53 19.25
CA SER A 9 7.87 10.22 17.91
C SER A 9 6.72 9.25 18.04
N THR A 10 5.58 9.60 17.45
CA THR A 10 4.39 8.74 17.42
C THR A 10 4.48 7.86 16.18
N VAL A 11 4.00 6.63 16.29
CA VAL A 11 3.93 5.65 15.21
C VAL A 11 2.49 5.24 15.00
N TYR A 12 2.07 5.18 13.75
CA TYR A 12 0.77 4.63 13.37
C TYR A 12 0.95 3.21 12.90
N GLN A 13 0.21 2.29 13.51
CA GLN A 13 0.03 0.95 12.98
C GLN A 13 -1.15 0.97 12.01
N LEU A 14 -0.84 0.84 10.73
CA LEU A 14 -1.80 0.85 9.64
C LEU A 14 -2.07 -0.58 9.19
N LYS A 15 -3.34 -0.92 8.98
CA LYS A 15 -3.74 -2.09 8.20
C LYS A 15 -4.18 -1.61 6.83
N ILE A 16 -3.47 -2.03 5.79
CA ILE A 16 -3.74 -1.74 4.39
C ILE A 16 -4.36 -3.00 3.80
N THR A 17 -5.57 -2.90 3.26
CA THR A 17 -6.32 -4.03 2.71
C THR A 17 -6.73 -3.71 1.28
N LEU A 18 -6.39 -4.59 0.34
CA LEU A 18 -6.86 -4.49 -1.04
C LEU A 18 -8.37 -4.78 -1.09
N SER A 19 -9.16 -3.84 -1.58
CA SER A 19 -10.61 -4.00 -1.76
C SER A 19 -10.91 -4.98 -2.89
N GLY A 20 -12.05 -5.67 -2.81
CA GLY A 20 -12.50 -6.60 -3.85
C GLY A 20 -11.86 -8.00 -3.78
N ALA A 21 -10.62 -8.11 -3.32
CA ALA A 21 -9.92 -9.40 -3.23
C ALA A 21 -10.56 -10.37 -2.21
N ARG A 22 -10.79 -11.62 -2.64
CA ARG A 22 -11.29 -12.71 -1.80
C ARG A 22 -10.50 -14.00 -2.04
N PRO A 23 -9.91 -14.62 -1.01
CA PRO A 23 -9.72 -14.14 0.36
C PRO A 23 -8.97 -12.79 0.49
N PRO A 24 -9.06 -12.07 1.63
CA PRO A 24 -8.46 -10.74 1.74
C PRO A 24 -6.93 -10.74 1.60
N ILE A 25 -6.42 -9.82 0.78
CA ILE A 25 -4.99 -9.50 0.64
C ILE A 25 -4.72 -8.24 1.48
N TRP A 26 -3.73 -8.31 2.38
CA TRP A 26 -3.47 -7.19 3.29
C TRP A 26 -2.06 -7.16 3.86
N ARG A 27 -1.65 -5.98 4.31
CA ARG A 27 -0.40 -5.71 5.03
C ARG A 27 -0.69 -4.92 6.30
N ARG A 28 0.10 -5.14 7.34
CA ARG A 28 0.09 -4.33 8.56
C ARG A 28 1.47 -3.74 8.75
N VAL A 29 1.55 -2.44 8.62
CA VAL A 29 2.78 -1.66 8.66
C VAL A 29 2.75 -0.68 9.81
N GLN A 30 3.91 -0.38 10.36
CA GLN A 30 4.12 0.68 11.33
C GLN A 30 4.95 1.78 10.66
N VAL A 31 4.45 3.01 10.74
CA VAL A 31 5.05 4.18 10.11
C VAL A 31 5.13 5.34 11.09
N ALA A 32 6.16 6.19 10.98
CA ALA A 32 6.23 7.41 11.78
C ALA A 32 5.05 8.32 11.44
N SER A 33 4.44 8.95 12.45
CA SER A 33 3.22 9.75 12.26
C SER A 33 3.45 10.99 11.39
N ASP A 34 4.67 11.47 11.29
CA ASP A 34 5.03 12.72 10.62
C ASP A 34 5.52 12.52 9.17
N ILE A 35 5.47 11.30 8.62
CA ILE A 35 5.74 11.06 7.19
C ILE A 35 4.72 11.81 6.32
N THR A 36 5.12 12.12 5.09
CA THR A 36 4.20 12.69 4.10
C THR A 36 3.34 11.61 3.46
N LEU A 37 2.20 11.99 2.87
CA LEU A 37 1.37 11.08 2.09
C LEU A 37 2.14 10.47 0.91
N GLY A 38 3.00 11.25 0.23
CA GLY A 38 3.87 10.68 -0.80
C GLY A 38 4.89 9.66 -0.28
N LYS A 39 5.35 9.76 0.97
CA LYS A 39 6.14 8.67 1.59
C LYS A 39 5.27 7.47 1.92
N LEU A 40 4.03 7.69 2.37
CA LEU A 40 3.09 6.60 2.61
C LEU A 40 2.77 5.83 1.32
N HIS A 41 2.62 6.51 0.18
CA HIS A 41 2.46 5.89 -1.14
C HIS A 41 3.59 4.87 -1.42
N LYS A 42 4.86 5.30 -1.28
CA LYS A 42 6.02 4.42 -1.48
C LYS A 42 6.02 3.22 -0.53
N ILE A 43 5.61 3.43 0.72
CA ILE A 43 5.50 2.36 1.71
C ILE A 43 4.44 1.34 1.29
N ILE A 44 3.28 1.79 0.82
CA ILE A 44 2.22 0.91 0.33
C ILE A 44 2.73 0.10 -0.86
N GLN A 45 3.33 0.76 -1.85
CA GLN A 45 3.85 0.14 -3.07
C GLN A 45 4.86 -0.97 -2.77
N ARG A 46 5.88 -0.67 -1.95
CA ARG A 46 6.87 -1.66 -1.52
C ARG A 46 6.28 -2.77 -0.65
N ALA A 47 5.29 -2.46 0.20
CA ALA A 47 4.62 -3.47 1.01
C ALA A 47 3.73 -4.41 0.18
N MET A 48 3.20 -3.92 -0.94
CA MET A 48 2.39 -4.70 -1.88
C MET A 48 3.24 -5.41 -2.95
N GLY A 49 4.52 -5.05 -3.12
CA GLY A 49 5.38 -5.64 -4.16
C GLY A 49 5.19 -5.02 -5.54
N TRP A 50 4.71 -3.78 -5.59
CA TRP A 50 4.47 -3.01 -6.82
C TRP A 50 5.58 -2.02 -7.13
N TYR A 51 5.55 -1.47 -8.34
CA TYR A 51 6.69 -0.78 -8.94
C TYR A 51 6.56 0.74 -9.01
N GLU A 52 5.49 1.34 -8.46
CA GLU A 52 5.26 2.79 -8.48
C GLU A 52 5.14 3.34 -9.93
N CYS A 53 4.58 2.56 -10.86
CA CYS A 53 4.54 2.86 -12.30
C CYS A 53 3.32 3.66 -12.76
N HIS A 54 2.24 3.67 -11.96
CA HIS A 54 0.97 4.27 -12.33
C HIS A 54 0.57 5.45 -11.43
N MET A 55 -0.46 6.18 -11.87
CA MET A 55 -1.05 7.27 -11.08
C MET A 55 -1.70 6.73 -9.80
N HIS A 56 -1.75 7.57 -8.77
CA HIS A 56 -2.39 7.23 -7.50
C HIS A 56 -3.01 8.45 -6.83
N GLU A 57 -3.93 8.18 -5.91
CA GLU A 57 -4.48 9.19 -5.01
C GLU A 57 -4.89 8.60 -3.67
N PHE A 58 -4.91 9.45 -2.64
CA PHE A 58 -5.57 9.18 -1.37
C PHE A 58 -6.88 9.97 -1.33
N ASP A 59 -7.97 9.30 -0.94
CA ASP A 59 -9.21 9.98 -0.54
C ASP A 59 -9.25 10.06 0.98
N ILE A 60 -9.20 11.28 1.51
CA ILE A 60 -9.26 11.53 2.94
C ILE A 60 -10.29 12.63 3.20
N PHE A 61 -11.39 12.28 3.89
CA PHE A 61 -12.53 13.17 4.10
C PHE A 61 -13.17 13.72 2.81
N GLY A 62 -13.11 12.96 1.71
CA GLY A 62 -13.63 13.38 0.40
C GLY A 62 -12.74 14.41 -0.31
N GLU A 63 -11.53 14.67 0.21
CA GLU A 63 -10.50 15.42 -0.51
C GLU A 63 -9.49 14.45 -1.11
N ALA A 64 -9.15 14.64 -2.39
CA ALA A 64 -8.16 13.86 -3.10
C ALA A 64 -6.74 14.43 -2.88
N TYR A 65 -5.80 13.55 -2.56
CA TYR A 65 -4.38 13.87 -2.39
C TYR A 65 -3.52 13.00 -3.31
N GLY A 66 -2.72 13.61 -4.17
CA GLY A 66 -1.87 12.91 -5.13
C GLY A 66 -0.86 13.85 -5.77
N GLU A 67 -0.36 13.48 -6.95
CA GLU A 67 0.40 14.40 -7.80
C GLU A 67 -0.60 15.29 -8.56
N PRO A 68 -0.57 16.63 -8.39
CA PRO A 68 -1.50 17.51 -9.09
C PRO A 68 -1.30 17.43 -10.61
N MET A 69 -2.40 17.43 -11.36
CA MET A 69 -2.37 17.40 -12.82
C MET A 69 -3.10 18.63 -13.37
N PRO A 70 -2.44 19.80 -13.48
CA PRO A 70 -3.11 21.05 -13.86
C PRO A 70 -3.77 21.03 -15.24
N GLU A 71 -3.42 20.05 -16.07
CA GLU A 71 -3.99 19.84 -17.42
C GLU A 71 -5.38 19.19 -17.40
N TYR A 72 -5.71 18.47 -16.33
CA TYR A 72 -7.03 17.91 -16.08
C TYR A 72 -7.64 18.73 -14.95
N ASP A 73 -8.78 19.40 -15.17
CA ASP A 73 -9.47 20.26 -14.19
C ASP A 73 -10.00 19.46 -12.98
N LEU A 74 -9.08 18.88 -12.22
CA LEU A 74 -9.26 17.96 -11.10
C LEU A 74 -8.71 18.64 -9.84
N ASP A 75 -9.51 18.63 -8.78
CA ASP A 75 -9.14 19.19 -7.48
C ASP A 75 -8.29 18.18 -6.68
N ILE A 76 -7.05 17.97 -7.14
CA ILE A 76 -6.07 17.08 -6.48
C ILE A 76 -5.07 17.92 -5.69
N ARG A 77 -5.07 17.75 -4.36
CA ARG A 77 -4.12 18.41 -3.46
C ARG A 77 -2.78 17.68 -3.50
N SER A 78 -1.68 18.42 -3.43
CA SER A 78 -0.35 17.81 -3.45
C SER A 78 -0.08 16.98 -2.20
N GLU A 79 0.22 15.70 -2.38
CA GLU A 79 0.59 14.78 -1.30
C GLU A 79 1.98 15.06 -0.69
N ARG A 80 2.83 15.83 -1.40
CA ARG A 80 4.25 15.99 -1.08
C ARG A 80 4.49 16.71 0.25
N ASN A 81 3.57 17.59 0.63
CA ASN A 81 3.71 18.45 1.81
C ASN A 81 2.71 18.12 2.94
N VAL A 82 1.79 17.18 2.70
CA VAL A 82 0.77 16.79 3.68
C VAL A 82 1.32 15.64 4.51
N ARG A 83 1.44 15.85 5.83
CA ARG A 83 1.89 14.84 6.77
C ARG A 83 0.73 14.00 7.27
N LEU A 84 0.99 12.72 7.53
CA LEU A 84 -0.04 11.76 7.94
C LEU A 84 -0.74 12.18 9.25
N ASN A 85 0.00 12.73 10.21
CA ASN A 85 -0.56 13.26 11.46
C ASN A 85 -1.39 14.53 11.32
N GLN A 86 -1.40 15.19 10.16
CA GLN A 86 -2.28 16.35 9.90
C GLN A 86 -3.68 15.92 9.49
N VAL A 87 -3.81 14.71 8.93
CA VAL A 87 -5.06 14.21 8.34
C VAL A 87 -5.65 13.04 9.14
N VAL A 88 -4.82 12.26 9.83
CA VAL A 88 -5.27 11.16 10.70
C VAL A 88 -5.77 11.70 12.05
N THR A 89 -7.01 11.38 12.40
CA THR A 89 -7.64 11.81 13.67
C THR A 89 -7.40 10.88 14.86
N GLY A 90 -6.82 9.70 14.63
CA GLY A 90 -6.46 8.74 15.67
C GLY A 90 -6.76 7.29 15.30
N GLU A 91 -6.89 6.43 16.32
CA GLU A 91 -7.28 5.03 16.12
C GLU A 91 -8.67 4.91 15.50
N LYS A 92 -8.87 3.84 14.72
CA LYS A 92 -10.08 3.54 13.95
C LYS A 92 -10.35 4.49 12.78
N PHE A 93 -9.51 5.52 12.59
CA PHE A 93 -9.58 6.36 11.40
C PHE A 93 -9.36 5.53 10.13
N LYS A 94 -10.15 5.82 9.10
CA LYS A 94 -10.12 5.12 7.82
C LYS A 94 -10.05 6.12 6.68
N PHE A 95 -9.32 5.75 5.65
CA PHE A 95 -9.20 6.48 4.41
C PHE A 95 -8.84 5.51 3.29
N SER A 96 -8.95 5.96 2.05
CA SER A 96 -8.71 5.12 0.87
C SER A 96 -7.44 5.55 0.14
N TYR A 97 -6.84 4.61 -0.57
CA TYR A 97 -5.72 4.81 -1.47
C TYR A 97 -6.00 4.03 -2.75
N ILE A 98 -6.10 4.73 -3.87
CA ILE A 98 -6.30 4.14 -5.19
C ILE A 98 -4.99 4.21 -5.94
N TYR A 99 -4.58 3.09 -6.53
CA TYR A 99 -3.42 2.99 -7.40
C TYR A 99 -3.84 2.43 -8.74
N ASP A 100 -3.23 2.96 -9.80
CA ASP A 100 -3.55 2.72 -11.19
C ASP A 100 -5.00 3.08 -11.53
N MET A 101 -5.19 4.20 -12.23
CA MET A 101 -6.53 4.64 -12.65
C MET A 101 -7.10 3.79 -13.80
N GLY A 102 -6.29 2.92 -14.42
CA GLY A 102 -6.74 1.90 -15.36
C GLY A 102 -7.33 0.71 -14.62
N ASP A 103 -6.50 0.02 -13.84
CA ASP A 103 -6.89 -1.21 -13.13
C ASP A 103 -7.72 -0.96 -11.86
N GLY A 104 -7.62 0.23 -11.27
CA GLY A 104 -8.46 0.68 -10.16
C GLY A 104 -8.18 -0.04 -8.84
N TRP A 105 -6.91 -0.19 -8.45
CA TRP A 105 -6.53 -0.87 -7.22
C TRP A 105 -6.88 -0.05 -5.96
N ASP A 106 -8.10 -0.20 -5.46
CA ASP A 106 -8.57 0.43 -4.22
C ASP A 106 -8.05 -0.28 -2.97
N HIS A 107 -7.45 0.50 -2.07
CA HIS A 107 -6.98 0.06 -0.76
C HIS A 107 -7.69 0.80 0.35
N LYS A 108 -8.21 0.03 1.30
CA LYS A 108 -8.72 0.56 2.56
C LYS A 108 -7.60 0.57 3.58
N ILE A 109 -7.29 1.77 4.10
CA ILE A 109 -6.29 1.97 5.14
C ILE A 109 -7.00 2.25 6.46
N LEU A 110 -6.69 1.44 7.47
CA LEU A 110 -7.21 1.58 8.83
C LEU A 110 -6.07 1.86 9.79
N VAL A 111 -6.18 2.94 10.57
CA VAL A 111 -5.30 3.20 11.71
C VAL A 111 -5.73 2.30 12.86
N GLU A 112 -5.06 1.17 13.04
CA GLU A 112 -5.43 0.21 14.09
C GLU A 112 -4.95 0.66 15.47
N LYS A 113 -3.75 1.25 15.56
CA LYS A 113 -3.14 1.70 16.81
C LYS A 113 -2.33 2.97 16.63
N VAL A 114 -2.32 3.80 17.67
CA VAL A 114 -1.40 4.93 17.82
C VAL A 114 -0.44 4.61 18.95
N LEU A 115 0.85 4.46 18.64
CA LEU A 115 1.86 3.94 19.56
C LEU A 115 2.99 4.95 19.77
N PRO A 116 3.66 4.95 20.93
CA PRO A 116 4.97 5.58 21.04
C PRO A 116 5.96 4.83 20.15
N ALA A 117 6.88 5.54 19.50
CA ALA A 117 7.96 4.92 18.76
C ALA A 117 8.88 4.13 19.69
N ASP A 118 9.23 2.92 19.26
CA ASP A 118 10.23 2.10 19.91
C ASP A 118 11.63 2.56 19.42
N PRO A 119 12.55 2.93 20.34
CA PRO A 119 13.89 3.39 19.96
C PRO A 119 14.74 2.31 19.28
N GLU A 120 14.41 1.03 19.46
CA GLU A 120 15.14 -0.11 18.86
C GLU A 120 14.59 -0.50 17.48
N VAL A 121 13.45 0.07 17.08
CA VAL A 121 12.80 -0.24 15.80
C VAL A 121 13.07 0.85 14.78
N ARG A 122 13.51 0.43 13.59
CA ARG A 122 13.62 1.33 12.43
C ARG A 122 12.33 1.28 11.62
N TYR A 123 11.68 2.43 11.48
CA TYR A 123 10.47 2.59 10.66
C TYR A 123 10.81 3.04 9.23
N PRO A 124 9.96 2.72 8.23
CA PRO A 124 8.77 1.88 8.31
C PRO A 124 9.09 0.39 8.47
N ILE A 125 8.17 -0.37 9.07
CA ILE A 125 8.30 -1.83 9.23
C ILE A 125 6.95 -2.51 9.00
N CYS A 126 6.92 -3.57 8.21
CA CYS A 126 5.80 -4.51 8.12
C CYS A 126 5.90 -5.50 9.27
N ILE A 127 4.81 -5.70 10.02
CA ILE A 127 4.79 -6.61 11.16
C ILE A 127 3.97 -7.86 10.91
N LYS A 128 3.01 -7.81 9.97
CA LYS A 128 2.16 -8.94 9.55
C LYS A 128 1.60 -8.66 8.16
N GLY A 129 1.23 -9.71 7.44
CA GLY A 129 0.50 -9.64 6.17
C GLY A 129 -0.04 -11.00 5.80
N LYS A 130 -0.79 -11.07 4.70
CA LYS A 130 -1.22 -12.33 4.11
C LYS A 130 -1.44 -12.17 2.61
N ARG A 131 -1.13 -13.24 1.86
CA ARG A 131 -1.35 -13.42 0.42
C ARG A 131 -0.46 -12.53 -0.44
N ALA A 132 -0.16 -13.03 -1.64
CA ALA A 132 0.53 -12.25 -2.65
C ALA A 132 -0.41 -11.15 -3.13
N CYS A 133 0.14 -10.00 -3.50
CA CYS A 133 -0.67 -9.00 -4.19
C CYS A 133 -0.80 -9.38 -5.67
N PRO A 134 -1.85 -8.91 -6.35
CA PRO A 134 -1.97 -9.10 -7.78
C PRO A 134 -0.72 -8.59 -8.51
N PRO A 135 -0.25 -9.28 -9.55
CA PRO A 135 0.75 -8.72 -10.46
C PRO A 135 0.29 -7.36 -11.00
N GLU A 136 1.24 -6.47 -11.29
CA GLU A 136 0.95 -5.22 -12.01
C GLU A 136 0.31 -5.54 -13.37
N ASP A 137 -0.54 -4.64 -13.86
CA ASP A 137 -1.18 -4.74 -15.18
C ASP A 137 -2.02 -6.02 -15.43
N CYS A 138 -2.51 -6.69 -14.38
CA CYS A 138 -3.39 -7.86 -14.55
C CYS A 138 -4.86 -7.51 -14.81
N GLY A 139 -5.23 -6.24 -14.98
CA GLY A 139 -6.60 -5.83 -15.32
C GLY A 139 -7.51 -5.68 -14.10
N GLY A 140 -6.97 -5.19 -12.98
CA GLY A 140 -7.73 -4.94 -11.76
C GLY A 140 -8.23 -6.22 -11.09
N ILE A 141 -9.20 -6.09 -10.18
CA ILE A 141 -9.70 -7.21 -9.37
C ILE A 141 -10.34 -8.32 -10.21
N TRP A 142 -10.98 -7.97 -11.33
CA TRP A 142 -11.60 -8.94 -12.22
C TRP A 142 -10.56 -9.69 -13.04
N GLY A 143 -9.63 -8.96 -13.67
CA GLY A 143 -8.54 -9.60 -14.40
C GLY A 143 -7.63 -10.44 -13.51
N TYR A 144 -7.41 -10.03 -12.25
CA TYR A 144 -6.73 -10.88 -11.27
C TYR A 144 -7.48 -12.19 -10.98
N ALA A 145 -8.81 -12.17 -10.93
CA ALA A 145 -9.60 -13.39 -10.75
C ALA A 145 -9.49 -14.33 -11.96
N GLU A 146 -9.56 -13.78 -13.17
CA GLU A 146 -9.37 -14.52 -14.42
C GLU A 146 -7.95 -15.11 -14.51
N PHE A 147 -6.94 -14.32 -14.15
CA PHE A 147 -5.55 -14.76 -14.05
C PHE A 147 -5.40 -15.94 -13.08
N LEU A 148 -5.98 -15.86 -11.88
CA LEU A 148 -5.94 -16.95 -10.90
C LEU A 148 -6.62 -18.21 -11.41
N GLU A 149 -7.76 -18.08 -12.10
CA GLU A 149 -8.47 -19.20 -12.71
C GLU A 149 -7.61 -19.88 -13.78
N ALA A 150 -6.97 -19.09 -14.64
CA ALA A 150 -6.10 -19.59 -15.70
C ALA A 150 -4.89 -20.36 -15.15
N ILE A 151 -4.14 -19.79 -14.20
CA ILE A 151 -2.93 -20.47 -13.67
C ILE A 151 -3.25 -21.69 -12.79
N GLN A 152 -4.47 -21.80 -12.25
CA GLN A 152 -4.88 -22.95 -11.43
C GLN A 152 -5.51 -24.08 -12.25
N THR A 153 -5.81 -23.84 -13.54
CA THR A 153 -6.51 -24.77 -14.41
C THR A 153 -5.62 -25.18 -15.58
N PRO A 154 -4.94 -26.34 -15.53
CA PRO A 154 -3.97 -26.74 -16.57
C PRO A 154 -4.54 -26.79 -17.99
N ASP A 155 -5.82 -27.13 -18.15
CA ASP A 155 -6.49 -27.20 -19.44
C ASP A 155 -7.10 -25.85 -19.88
N HIS A 156 -6.90 -24.77 -19.13
CA HIS A 156 -7.40 -23.45 -19.52
C HIS A 156 -6.66 -22.95 -20.77
N PRO A 157 -7.36 -22.39 -21.77
CA PRO A 157 -6.73 -21.93 -23.01
C PRO A 157 -5.57 -20.94 -22.81
N GLU A 158 -5.61 -20.18 -21.72
CA GLU A 158 -4.61 -19.15 -21.38
C GLU A 158 -3.61 -19.61 -20.29
N HIS A 159 -3.63 -20.88 -19.86
CA HIS A 159 -2.79 -21.38 -18.76
C HIS A 159 -1.30 -21.12 -19.01
N GLU A 160 -0.78 -21.61 -20.14
CA GLU A 160 0.64 -21.49 -20.47
C GLU A 160 1.05 -20.02 -20.65
N SER A 161 0.23 -19.21 -21.34
CA SER A 161 0.52 -17.80 -21.56
C SER A 161 0.52 -16.99 -20.27
N MET A 162 -0.38 -17.29 -19.33
CA MET A 162 -0.44 -16.57 -18.05
C MET A 162 0.73 -16.95 -17.13
N LEU A 163 1.18 -18.21 -17.16
CA LEU A 163 2.40 -18.60 -16.44
C LEU A 163 3.65 -17.96 -17.04
N GLU A 164 3.79 -17.92 -18.37
CA GLU A 164 4.89 -17.23 -19.03
C GLU A 164 4.90 -15.74 -18.68
N TRP A 165 3.73 -15.09 -18.63
CA TRP A 165 3.60 -13.68 -18.29
C TRP A 165 4.10 -13.33 -16.88
N VAL A 166 3.95 -14.24 -15.91
CA VAL A 166 4.44 -14.07 -14.53
C VAL A 166 5.78 -14.74 -14.26
N ASP A 167 6.57 -14.98 -15.32
CA ASP A 167 7.90 -15.61 -15.25
C ASP A 167 7.90 -17.03 -14.62
N GLY A 168 6.77 -17.75 -14.76
CA GLY A 168 6.67 -19.19 -14.58
C GLY A 168 5.85 -19.66 -13.39
N GLU A 169 5.89 -18.97 -12.24
CA GLU A 169 5.13 -19.39 -11.05
C GLU A 169 4.55 -18.22 -10.26
N PHE A 170 3.33 -18.41 -9.75
CA PHE A 170 2.69 -17.46 -8.86
C PHE A 170 1.87 -18.20 -7.79
N ASP A 171 2.27 -18.05 -6.53
CA ASP A 171 1.51 -18.56 -5.38
C ASP A 171 0.66 -17.42 -4.77
N PRO A 172 -0.68 -17.42 -4.95
CA PRO A 172 -1.54 -16.38 -4.38
C PRO A 172 -1.56 -16.35 -2.86
N GLU A 173 -1.18 -17.43 -2.17
CA GLU A 173 -1.13 -17.47 -0.71
C GLU A 173 0.21 -17.01 -0.14
N HIS A 174 1.24 -16.89 -0.98
CA HIS A 174 2.59 -16.53 -0.55
C HIS A 174 2.65 -15.13 0.07
N PHE A 175 3.31 -15.01 1.21
CA PHE A 175 3.67 -13.72 1.80
C PHE A 175 4.90 -13.89 2.69
N ASP A 176 6.00 -13.21 2.31
CA ASP A 176 7.22 -13.18 3.10
C ASP A 176 7.38 -11.84 3.83
N LEU A 177 7.40 -11.91 5.17
CA LEU A 177 7.54 -10.74 6.03
C LEU A 177 8.96 -10.15 6.00
N GLU A 178 9.98 -10.99 5.87
CA GLU A 178 11.36 -10.56 5.84
C GLU A 178 11.66 -9.85 4.53
N GLU A 179 11.28 -10.43 3.40
CA GLU A 179 11.41 -9.83 2.08
C GLU A 179 10.68 -8.48 2.01
N THR A 180 9.43 -8.43 2.47
CA THR A 180 8.67 -7.17 2.55
C THR A 180 9.43 -6.11 3.34
N ASN A 181 10.03 -6.49 4.48
CA ASN A 181 10.83 -5.57 5.28
C ASN A 181 12.17 -5.20 4.63
N GLN A 182 12.74 -6.07 3.80
CA GLN A 182 13.92 -5.72 3.00
C GLN A 182 13.57 -4.66 1.96
N GLN A 183 12.43 -4.78 1.27
CA GLN A 183 11.94 -3.79 0.32
C GLN A 183 11.61 -2.43 0.97
N LEU A 184 11.16 -2.45 2.22
CA LEU A 184 10.91 -1.23 3.00
C LEU A 184 12.21 -0.54 3.47
N LYS A 185 13.34 -1.25 3.53
CA LYS A 185 14.64 -0.64 3.87
C LYS A 185 15.05 0.32 2.75
N GLY A 186 15.26 1.57 3.10
CA GLY A 186 15.79 2.58 2.17
C GLY A 186 14.80 3.68 1.83
N ILE A 187 13.52 3.50 2.15
CA ILE A 187 12.56 4.60 2.19
C ILE A 187 13.02 5.57 3.30
N ARG A 188 13.49 6.76 2.91
CA ARG A 188 13.98 7.82 3.83
C ARG A 188 13.03 9.00 3.87
#